data_AF-A0A3D3WUI3-F1
#
_entry.id   AF-A0A3D3WUI3-F1
#
_cell.length_a   1.000
_cell.length_b   1.000
_cell.length_c   1.000
_cell.angle_alpha   90.00
_cell.angle_beta   90.00
_cell.angle_gamma   90.00
#
_symmetry.space_group_name_H-M   'P 1'
#
loop_
_entity.id
_entity.type
_entity.pdbx_description
1 polymer ?
#
loop_
_entity_poly.entity_id
_entity_poly.type
_entity_poly.pdbx_seq_one_letter_code
_entity_poly.pdbx_strand_id
1 'polypeptide(L)'
;KTVRREDWQLVIPCHLTETREQAIEDVREGGGRLIKEYFGGILGNDTPDVPPNEVVDFMVANHQWIVGTPDDAVAAINRLQEISGGFGGLMVLVADWTTREKILHSYELLARYVFPHFQGTLAGIKTTARWASERKEVMQGGCLAGLKRADELYYDGKNRN
;
A
#
# COMPACT_ATOMS: atom_id res chain seq x y z
N LYS A 1 18.86 -30.59 -0.22
CA LYS A 1 17.51 -29.97 -0.22
C LYS A 1 17.57 -28.79 -1.18
N THR A 2 16.81 -28.78 -2.27
CA THR A 2 16.81 -27.67 -3.24
C THR A 2 15.95 -26.55 -2.67
N VAL A 3 16.52 -25.36 -2.55
CA VAL A 3 15.83 -24.19 -2.02
C VAL A 3 15.07 -23.50 -3.15
N ARG A 4 13.75 -23.32 -2.99
CA ARG A 4 12.91 -22.62 -3.98
C ARG A 4 12.58 -21.21 -3.47
N ARG A 5 12.61 -20.23 -4.38
CA ARG A 5 12.34 -18.82 -4.04
C ARG A 5 10.90 -18.57 -3.61
N GLU A 6 9.97 -19.34 -4.14
CA GLU A 6 8.55 -19.33 -3.74
C GLU A 6 8.32 -19.78 -2.28
N ASP A 7 9.27 -20.47 -1.67
CA ASP A 7 9.19 -20.87 -0.26
C ASP A 7 9.82 -19.82 0.68
N TRP A 8 10.43 -18.76 0.14
CA TRP A 8 11.09 -17.72 0.94
C TRP A 8 10.11 -16.68 1.44
N GLN A 9 10.24 -16.31 2.71
CA GLN A 9 9.50 -15.22 3.32
C GLN A 9 10.46 -14.16 3.84
N LEU A 10 10.16 -12.90 3.54
CA LEU A 10 10.87 -11.76 4.10
C LEU A 10 10.01 -11.12 5.19
N VAL A 11 10.63 -10.76 6.31
CA VAL A 11 9.96 -10.09 7.43
C VAL A 11 10.53 -8.69 7.56
N ILE A 12 9.68 -7.67 7.42
CA ILE A 12 10.12 -6.27 7.39
C ILE A 12 9.19 -5.40 8.25
N PRO A 13 9.74 -4.59 9.17
CA PRO A 13 8.96 -3.58 9.88
C PRO A 13 8.42 -2.53 8.91
N CYS A 14 7.12 -2.23 9.03
CA CYS A 14 6.44 -1.33 8.12
C CYS A 14 5.45 -0.42 8.86
N HIS A 15 5.47 0.89 8.58
CA HIS A 15 4.47 1.85 9.02
C HIS A 15 4.20 2.90 7.95
N LEU A 16 2.94 3.04 7.55
CA LEU A 16 2.52 3.91 6.45
C LEU A 16 1.55 4.98 6.92
N THR A 17 1.69 6.18 6.35
CA THR A 17 0.72 7.27 6.44
C THR A 17 0.60 7.97 5.10
N GLU A 18 -0.24 9.01 5.01
CA GLU A 18 -0.44 9.81 3.80
C GLU A 18 0.81 10.61 3.39
N THR A 19 1.69 10.95 4.33
CA THR A 19 2.96 11.65 4.08
C THR A 19 4.15 10.89 4.67
N ARG A 20 5.36 11.17 4.19
CA ARG A 20 6.57 10.51 4.73
C ARG A 20 6.92 11.06 6.11
N GLU A 21 6.75 12.36 6.28
CA GLU A 21 7.09 13.10 7.48
C GLU A 21 6.25 12.61 8.66
N GLN A 22 4.95 12.41 8.44
CA GLN A 22 4.06 11.88 9.49
C GLN A 22 4.40 10.43 9.84
N ALA A 23 4.74 9.59 8.85
CA ALA A 23 5.09 8.19 9.10
C ALA A 23 6.35 8.08 9.96
N ILE A 24 7.37 8.89 9.69
CA ILE A 24 8.61 8.94 10.47
C ILE A 24 8.30 9.46 11.88
N GLU A 25 7.57 10.56 12.00
CA GLU A 25 7.25 11.17 13.30
C GLU A 25 6.44 10.21 14.19
N ASP A 26 5.46 9.51 13.61
CA ASP A 26 4.61 8.55 14.33
C ASP A 26 5.38 7.46 15.07
N VAL A 27 6.52 7.03 14.51
CA VAL A 27 7.31 5.90 15.01
C VAL A 27 8.69 6.31 15.51
N ARG A 28 9.04 7.60 15.45
CA ARG A 28 10.37 8.14 15.80
C ARG A 28 10.84 7.67 17.17
N GLU A 29 10.05 7.96 18.19
CA GLU A 29 10.40 7.60 19.56
C GLU A 29 10.34 6.08 19.80
N GLY A 30 9.26 5.43 19.35
CA GLY A 30 9.07 4.00 19.59
C GLY A 30 10.08 3.12 18.86
N GLY A 31 10.44 3.48 17.62
CA GLY A 31 11.49 2.82 16.83
C GLY A 31 12.87 3.01 17.45
N GLY A 32 13.15 4.22 17.97
CA GLY A 32 14.35 4.50 18.74
C GLY A 32 14.48 3.60 19.97
N ARG A 33 13.42 3.49 20.79
CA ARG A 33 13.40 2.59 21.96
C ARG A 33 13.52 1.13 21.56
N LEU A 34 12.80 0.70 20.53
CA LEU A 34 12.83 -0.68 20.04
C LEU A 34 14.28 -1.10 19.71
N ILE A 35 15.01 -0.29 18.95
CA ILE A 35 16.37 -0.63 18.55
C ILE A 35 17.37 -0.44 19.69
N LYS A 36 17.34 0.71 20.38
CA LYS A 36 18.37 1.04 21.36
C LYS A 36 18.19 0.31 22.69
N GLU A 37 16.96 0.28 23.20
CA GLU A 37 16.68 -0.31 24.51
C GLU A 37 16.45 -1.81 24.38
N TYR A 38 15.51 -2.24 23.53
CA TYR A 38 15.16 -3.65 23.45
C TYR A 38 16.23 -4.47 22.72
N PHE A 39 16.54 -4.15 21.46
CA PHE A 39 17.56 -4.91 20.72
C PHE A 39 18.98 -4.67 21.26
N GLY A 40 19.36 -3.43 21.50
CA GLY A 40 20.69 -3.11 22.02
C GLY A 40 20.85 -3.45 23.50
N GLY A 41 20.08 -2.77 24.36
CA GLY A 41 20.22 -2.86 25.81
C GLY A 41 19.84 -4.22 26.41
N ILE A 42 18.73 -4.83 25.96
CA ILE A 42 18.21 -6.08 26.53
C ILE A 42 18.78 -7.31 25.81
N LEU A 43 18.77 -7.33 24.48
CA LEU A 43 19.22 -8.49 23.69
C LEU A 43 20.72 -8.48 23.39
N GLY A 44 21.41 -7.35 23.56
CA GLY A 44 22.85 -7.24 23.32
C GLY A 44 23.22 -7.21 21.83
N ASN A 45 22.28 -6.90 20.94
CA ASN A 45 22.54 -6.79 19.52
C ASN A 45 23.33 -5.50 19.22
N ASP A 46 24.13 -5.53 18.15
CA ASP A 46 24.70 -4.30 17.59
C ASP A 46 23.56 -3.36 17.15
N THR A 47 23.70 -2.08 17.46
CA THR A 47 22.75 -1.04 17.07
C THR A 47 23.45 0.04 16.25
N PRO A 48 22.74 0.74 15.35
CA PRO A 48 23.33 1.84 14.59
C PRO A 48 23.93 2.91 15.50
N ASP A 49 25.08 3.46 15.12
CA ASP A 49 25.74 4.56 15.85
C ASP A 49 25.12 5.93 15.51
N VAL A 50 23.82 6.07 15.78
CA VAL A 50 23.05 7.33 15.66
C VAL A 50 22.26 7.60 16.94
N PRO A 51 21.89 8.86 17.22
CA PRO A 51 20.97 9.19 18.30
C PRO A 51 19.64 8.43 18.21
N PRO A 52 18.97 8.11 19.34
CA PRO A 52 17.71 7.35 19.33
C PRO A 52 16.62 7.93 18.41
N ASN A 53 16.52 9.25 18.32
CA ASN A 53 15.54 9.96 17.48
C ASN A 53 15.87 9.95 15.97
N GLU A 54 17.05 9.47 15.58
CA GLU A 54 17.50 9.35 14.18
C GLU A 54 17.55 7.89 13.70
N VAL A 55 17.23 6.94 14.59
CA VAL A 55 17.27 5.50 14.26
C VAL A 55 16.31 5.16 13.13
N VAL A 56 15.09 5.70 13.14
CA VAL A 56 14.09 5.43 12.10
C VAL A 56 14.63 5.90 10.74
N ASP A 57 15.13 7.12 10.67
CA ASP A 57 15.72 7.69 9.46
C ASP A 57 16.87 6.82 8.95
N PHE A 58 17.76 6.38 9.84
CA PHE A 58 18.85 5.45 9.50
C PHE A 58 18.33 4.12 8.93
N MET A 59 17.34 3.50 9.57
CA MET A 59 16.79 2.20 9.15
C MET A 59 16.09 2.29 7.79
N VAL A 60 15.36 3.38 7.52
CA VAL A 60 14.69 3.63 6.24
C VAL A 60 15.71 3.89 5.14
N ALA A 61 16.72 4.73 5.40
CA ALA A 61 17.78 5.04 4.44
C ALA A 61 18.58 3.80 4.04
N ASN A 62 18.78 2.86 4.95
CA ASN A 62 19.45 1.58 4.70
C ASN A 62 18.52 0.46 4.22
N HIS A 63 17.27 0.78 3.87
CA HIS A 63 16.27 -0.18 3.38
C HIS A 63 15.97 -1.35 4.33
N GLN A 64 16.21 -1.17 5.63
CA GLN A 64 15.91 -2.17 6.65
C GLN A 64 14.44 -2.13 7.04
N TRP A 65 13.85 -0.93 7.09
CA TRP A 65 12.43 -0.69 7.39
C TRP A 65 11.72 0.01 6.23
N ILE A 66 10.41 -0.16 6.16
CA ILE A 66 9.53 0.54 5.22
C ILE A 66 8.67 1.52 6.00
N VAL A 67 9.10 2.77 6.11
CA VAL A 67 8.33 3.83 6.78
C VAL A 67 8.12 4.97 5.79
N GLY A 68 6.86 5.33 5.50
CA GLY A 68 6.55 6.33 4.48
C GLY A 68 5.12 6.28 3.97
N THR A 69 4.95 6.49 2.67
CA THR A 69 3.65 6.43 1.98
C THR A 69 3.38 5.07 1.34
N PRO A 70 2.13 4.77 0.91
CA PRO A 70 1.85 3.56 0.12
C PRO A 70 2.72 3.41 -1.13
N ASP A 71 3.03 4.51 -1.82
CA ASP A 71 3.89 4.49 -3.00
C ASP A 71 5.34 4.11 -2.63
N ASP A 72 5.83 4.56 -1.48
CA ASP A 72 7.15 4.16 -0.97
C ASP A 72 7.21 2.67 -0.66
N ALA A 73 6.14 2.11 -0.08
CA ALA A 73 6.04 0.69 0.19
C ALA A 73 6.03 -0.13 -1.10
N VAL A 74 5.25 0.29 -2.11
CA VAL A 74 5.26 -0.36 -3.43
C VAL A 74 6.66 -0.30 -4.04
N ALA A 75 7.33 0.85 -4.00
CA ALA A 75 8.69 0.99 -4.52
C ALA A 75 9.69 0.09 -3.76
N ALA A 76 9.62 0.05 -2.43
CA ALA A 76 10.48 -0.78 -1.60
C ALA A 76 10.29 -2.28 -1.88
N ILE A 77 9.05 -2.74 -1.99
CA ILE A 77 8.74 -4.15 -2.29
C ILE A 77 9.25 -4.54 -3.68
N ASN A 78 9.10 -3.67 -4.69
CA ASN A 78 9.66 -3.91 -6.01
C ASN A 78 11.20 -4.03 -5.97
N ARG A 79 11.88 -3.11 -5.25
CA ARG A 79 13.34 -3.22 -5.05
C ARG A 79 13.72 -4.54 -4.39
N LEU A 80 12.99 -4.96 -3.35
CA LEU A 80 13.25 -6.22 -2.66
C LEU A 80 13.08 -7.43 -3.59
N GLN A 81 12.08 -7.43 -4.47
CA GLN A 81 11.92 -8.50 -5.46
C GLN A 81 13.11 -8.53 -6.43
N GLU A 82 13.55 -7.37 -6.90
CA GLU A 82 14.68 -7.24 -7.82
C GLU A 82 15.99 -7.75 -7.20
N ILE A 83 16.37 -7.24 -6.02
CA ILE A 83 17.66 -7.61 -5.39
C ILE A 83 17.69 -9.06 -4.90
N SER A 84 16.53 -9.62 -4.54
CA SER A 84 16.46 -11.00 -4.04
C SER A 84 16.33 -12.03 -5.17
N GLY A 85 15.93 -11.61 -6.38
CA GLY A 85 15.50 -12.53 -7.44
C GLY A 85 14.12 -13.17 -7.15
N GLY A 86 13.32 -12.54 -6.30
CA GLY A 86 11.99 -12.96 -5.90
C GLY A 86 11.92 -13.68 -4.55
N PHE A 87 10.75 -13.56 -3.90
CA PHE A 87 10.37 -14.23 -2.67
C PHE A 87 8.88 -14.62 -2.72
N GLY A 88 8.49 -15.65 -1.98
CA GLY A 88 7.11 -16.16 -1.95
C GLY A 88 6.15 -15.35 -1.08
N GLY A 89 6.66 -14.65 -0.07
CA GLY A 89 5.84 -13.81 0.78
C GLY A 89 6.61 -12.69 1.49
N LEU A 90 5.90 -11.60 1.74
CA LEU A 90 6.34 -10.53 2.63
C LEU A 90 5.44 -10.54 3.86
N MET A 91 6.05 -10.62 5.04
CA MET A 91 5.37 -10.47 6.31
C MET A 91 5.74 -9.11 6.91
N VAL A 92 4.73 -8.32 7.23
CA VAL A 92 4.93 -7.08 7.98
C VAL A 92 5.15 -7.43 9.44
N LEU A 93 6.29 -7.01 10.00
CA LEU A 93 6.52 -7.15 11.43
C LEU A 93 5.64 -6.15 12.18
N VAL A 94 4.87 -6.64 13.14
CA VAL A 94 4.16 -5.77 14.10
C VAL A 94 5.18 -5.28 15.13
N ALA A 95 5.47 -3.98 15.10
CA ALA A 95 6.23 -3.31 16.14
C ALA A 95 5.28 -2.44 16.97
N ASP A 96 5.31 -2.59 18.30
CA ASP A 96 4.53 -1.79 19.24
C ASP A 96 5.16 -0.39 19.44
N TRP A 97 5.51 0.28 18.34
CA TRP A 97 6.26 1.55 18.31
C TRP A 97 5.38 2.81 18.26
N THR A 98 4.07 2.65 18.10
CA THR A 98 3.11 3.76 18.04
C THR A 98 1.74 3.29 18.52
N THR A 99 0.74 4.18 18.53
CA THR A 99 -0.60 3.81 19.04
C THR A 99 -1.29 2.78 18.13
N ARG A 100 -2.20 2.00 18.72
CA ARG A 100 -2.95 0.97 17.99
C ARG A 100 -3.70 1.55 16.79
N GLU A 101 -4.32 2.72 16.95
CA GLU A 101 -5.11 3.38 15.91
C GLU A 101 -4.23 3.69 14.69
N LYS A 102 -3.02 4.22 14.92
CA LYS A 102 -2.05 4.52 13.86
C LYS A 102 -1.55 3.26 13.17
N ILE A 103 -1.27 2.19 13.93
CA ILE A 103 -0.86 0.89 13.36
C ILE A 103 -1.98 0.32 12.48
N LEU A 104 -3.22 0.32 12.96
CA LEU A 104 -4.36 -0.20 12.19
C LEU A 104 -4.63 0.64 10.93
N HIS A 105 -4.48 1.96 11.00
CA HIS A 105 -4.55 2.83 9.83
C HIS A 105 -3.48 2.48 8.79
N SER A 106 -2.23 2.27 9.23
CA SER A 106 -1.17 1.80 8.34
C SER A 106 -1.52 0.46 7.67
N TYR A 107 -2.16 -0.47 8.39
CA TYR A 107 -2.59 -1.75 7.81
C TYR A 107 -3.71 -1.58 6.80
N GLU A 108 -4.64 -0.66 7.04
CA GLU A 108 -5.64 -0.29 6.05
C GLU A 108 -5.00 0.26 4.77
N LEU A 109 -3.99 1.14 4.90
CA LEU A 109 -3.26 1.67 3.75
C LEU A 109 -2.52 0.56 2.98
N LEU A 110 -1.84 -0.36 3.68
CA LEU A 110 -1.21 -1.53 3.06
C LEU A 110 -2.21 -2.38 2.28
N ALA A 111 -3.33 -2.72 2.91
CA ALA A 111 -4.35 -3.59 2.32
C ALA A 111 -5.02 -2.96 1.10
N ARG A 112 -5.31 -1.64 1.15
CA ARG A 112 -6.02 -0.93 0.08
C ARG A 112 -5.11 -0.52 -1.08
N TYR A 113 -3.90 -0.06 -0.78
CA TYR A 113 -3.07 0.65 -1.76
C TYR A 113 -1.76 -0.07 -2.09
N VAL A 114 -1.34 -1.09 -1.34
CA VAL A 114 -0.06 -1.77 -1.58
C VAL A 114 -0.27 -3.19 -2.08
N PHE A 115 -0.95 -4.05 -1.32
CA PHE A 115 -1.12 -5.47 -1.67
C PHE A 115 -1.74 -5.72 -3.06
N PRO A 116 -2.73 -4.93 -3.54
CA PRO A 116 -3.30 -5.15 -4.87
C PRO A 116 -2.29 -5.04 -6.02
N HIS A 117 -1.17 -4.33 -5.83
CA HIS A 117 -0.10 -4.23 -6.82
C HIS A 117 0.65 -5.55 -7.04
N PHE A 118 0.65 -6.43 -6.05
CA PHE A 118 1.46 -7.66 -6.04
C PHE A 118 0.61 -8.94 -6.14
N GLN A 119 -0.69 -8.86 -5.82
CA GLN A 119 -1.60 -10.02 -5.80
C GLN A 119 -2.36 -10.25 -7.12
N GLY A 120 -2.09 -9.45 -8.16
CA GLY A 120 -2.73 -9.59 -9.48
C GLY A 120 -4.20 -9.13 -9.54
N THR A 121 -4.77 -8.60 -8.45
CA THR A 121 -6.18 -8.19 -8.36
C THR A 121 -6.49 -6.92 -9.16
N LEU A 122 -5.49 -6.10 -9.49
CA LEU A 122 -5.67 -4.85 -10.25
C LEU A 122 -5.79 -5.04 -11.76
N ALA A 123 -5.35 -6.16 -12.33
CA ALA A 123 -5.26 -6.33 -13.78
C ALA A 123 -6.64 -6.24 -14.48
N GLY A 124 -7.63 -6.93 -13.92
CA GLY A 124 -9.02 -6.87 -14.41
C GLY A 124 -9.62 -5.48 -14.27
N ILE A 125 -9.46 -4.87 -13.08
CA ILE A 125 -9.99 -3.53 -12.78
C ILE A 125 -9.44 -2.48 -13.76
N LYS A 126 -8.11 -2.46 -13.97
CA LYS A 126 -7.46 -1.52 -14.89
C LYS A 126 -7.93 -1.72 -16.34
N THR A 127 -8.14 -2.96 -16.74
CA THR A 127 -8.60 -3.30 -18.10
C THR A 127 -10.04 -2.82 -18.32
N THR A 128 -10.95 -3.13 -17.39
CA THR A 128 -12.35 -2.72 -17.47
C THR A 128 -12.49 -1.20 -17.38
N ALA A 129 -11.74 -0.54 -16.49
CA ALA A 129 -11.72 0.91 -16.38
C ALA A 129 -11.31 1.56 -17.69
N ARG A 130 -10.23 1.09 -18.32
CA ARG A 130 -9.77 1.58 -19.62
C ARG A 130 -10.83 1.39 -20.70
N TRP A 131 -11.39 0.18 -20.81
CA TRP A 131 -12.43 -0.14 -21.80
C TRP A 131 -13.66 0.77 -21.68
N ALA A 132 -14.08 1.07 -20.44
CA ALA A 132 -15.20 1.96 -20.15
C ALA A 132 -14.86 3.41 -20.47
N SER A 133 -13.66 3.88 -20.09
CA SER A 133 -13.19 5.23 -20.40
C SER A 133 -13.14 5.50 -21.92
N GLU A 134 -12.65 4.53 -22.70
CA GLU A 134 -12.58 4.62 -24.17
C GLU A 134 -13.96 4.67 -24.84
N ARG A 135 -15.00 4.10 -24.21
CA ARG A 135 -16.36 4.00 -24.77
C ARG A 135 -17.34 5.00 -24.17
N LYS A 136 -16.88 5.90 -23.29
CA LYS A 136 -17.77 6.78 -22.51
C LYS A 136 -18.70 7.59 -23.42
N GLU A 137 -18.18 8.11 -24.52
CA GLU A 137 -18.94 9.00 -25.42
C GLU A 137 -20.05 8.25 -26.15
N VAL A 138 -19.75 7.05 -26.64
CA VAL A 138 -20.74 6.17 -27.29
C VAL A 138 -21.83 5.76 -26.30
N MET A 139 -21.45 5.40 -25.06
CA MET A 139 -22.40 5.03 -24.02
C MET A 139 -23.28 6.21 -23.59
N GLN A 140 -22.71 7.40 -23.45
CA GLN A 140 -23.45 8.62 -23.14
C GLN A 140 -24.41 9.00 -24.26
N GLY A 141 -23.98 8.90 -25.52
CA GLY A 141 -24.83 9.13 -26.69
C GLY A 141 -26.02 8.16 -26.74
N GLY A 142 -25.79 6.87 -26.48
CA GLY A 142 -26.84 5.86 -26.40
C GLY A 142 -27.84 6.13 -25.25
N CYS A 143 -27.36 6.56 -24.09
CA CYS A 143 -28.21 6.94 -22.96
C CYS A 143 -29.11 8.14 -23.29
N LEU A 144 -28.54 9.20 -23.86
CA LEU A 144 -29.26 10.39 -24.32
C LEU A 144 -30.33 10.04 -25.37
N ALA A 145 -29.99 9.20 -26.35
CA ALA A 145 -30.93 8.77 -27.37
C ALA A 145 -32.09 7.94 -26.79
N GLY A 146 -31.80 7.08 -25.80
CA GLY A 146 -32.82 6.31 -25.09
C GLY A 146 -33.77 7.19 -24.30
N LEU A 147 -33.25 8.17 -23.55
CA LEU A 147 -34.05 9.17 -22.83
C LEU A 147 -34.95 9.95 -23.78
N LYS A 148 -34.40 10.42 -24.90
CA LYS A 148 -35.16 11.19 -25.90
C LYS A 148 -36.32 10.37 -26.47
N ARG A 149 -36.06 9.11 -26.81
CA ARG A 149 -37.09 8.20 -27.31
C ARG A 149 -38.18 7.89 -26.27
N ALA A 150 -37.81 7.75 -25.00
CA ALA A 150 -38.78 7.54 -23.93
C ALA A 150 -39.68 8.78 -23.73
N ASP A 151 -39.10 9.98 -23.82
CA ASP A 151 -39.82 11.25 -23.73
C ASP A 151 -40.82 11.41 -24.89
N GLU A 152 -40.38 11.17 -26.12
CA GLU A 152 -41.23 11.16 -27.33
C GLU A 152 -42.43 10.21 -27.18
N LEU A 153 -42.20 8.97 -26.72
CA LEU A 153 -43.27 7.97 -26.51
C LEU A 153 -44.26 8.38 -25.41
N TYR A 154 -43.79 9.02 -24.33
CA TYR A 154 -44.64 9.46 -23.23
C TYR A 154 -45.60 10.58 -23.66
N TYR A 155 -45.10 11.58 -24.39
CA TYR A 155 -45.92 12.70 -24.86
C TYR A 155 -46.85 12.31 -26.01
N ASP A 156 -46.42 11.44 -26.93
CA ASP A 156 -47.31 10.91 -27.99
C ASP A 156 -48.45 10.05 -27.43
N GLY A 157 -48.19 9.27 -26.37
CA GLY A 157 -49.21 8.51 -25.67
C GLY A 157 -50.24 9.38 -24.95
N LYS A 158 -49.84 10.58 -24.52
CA LYS A 158 -50.71 11.54 -23.81
C LYS A 158 -51.60 12.36 -24.74
N ASN A 159 -51.17 12.59 -25.97
CA ASN A 159 -51.94 13.31 -27.01
C ASN A 159 -52.98 12.42 -27.74
N ARG A 160 -53.00 11.11 -27.47
CA ARG A 160 -53.91 10.13 -28.09
C ARG A 160 -55.10 9.73 -27.21
N ASN A 161 -55.20 10.26 -25.99
CA ASN A 161 -56.37 10.18 -25.10
C ASN A 161 -57.04 11.54 -25.01
#